data_AF-A0AAD7JDE8-F1
#
_entry.id   AF-A0AAD7JDE8-F1
#
_cell.length_a   1.000
_cell.length_b   1.000
_cell.length_c   1.000
_cell.angle_alpha   90.00
_cell.angle_beta   90.00
_cell.angle_gamma   90.00
#
_symmetry.space_group_name_H-M   'P 1'
#
loop_
_entity.id
_entity.type
_entity.pdbx_description
1 polymer ?
#
loop_
_entity_poly.entity_id
_entity_poly.type
_entity_poly.pdbx_seq_one_letter_code
_entity_poly.pdbx_strand_id
1 'polypeptide(L)'
;MCYFCGNVGHVPARLDLKPMSQLHLTEVEYAEYKSHSASDTLYKRLADNDRPKLRVIGFNDDTKAVFRMCNPDGHDYIEVPWSTMDSVYLATADGVIFKTFGELVCTTAAFRVKGQVVLTLLMPSDLPAFAASHLKQHKWKQTTASPCTSSNALEKCVAEFHLTDVKPSTAWNAYLVQRRAADKSVEDDLKEFEGEDRPTVYEKIEKAIDDVVSCIDLGDAAPAVHDCIVPLSVNLVDDGWGNVSSAEILSRIYSPTNPAAIDISLEYHYRTRYSSVEFYCNIYYRAHPSITDPKLVLSTPQGLHKMNGFRPLLEMGLADMPPGRRWRAIEERTFDLSQAQARTLYRILFGEAADSDAEPAGLGGKIDVREMIELLLANVGISFYVAFDPDDEEDVDAFTMGELRWEGIEGSERWMGRHIRSVAGCAPMPRDDEESDKTEENDDEDEVDEDEDGWSDEDESFGRGAGPDCRHQ
;
A
#
# COMPACT_ATOMS: atom_id res chain seq x y z
N MET A 1 -6.96 -7.66 -13.68
CA MET A 1 -6.76 -8.70 -14.71
C MET A 1 -6.21 -7.98 -15.94
N CYS A 2 -4.90 -7.95 -16.10
CA CYS A 2 -4.20 -7.15 -17.11
C CYS A 2 -4.37 -7.78 -18.52
N TYR A 3 -4.80 -6.99 -19.51
CA TYR A 3 -5.02 -7.45 -20.89
C TYR A 3 -3.71 -7.89 -21.58
N PHE A 4 -2.57 -7.37 -21.12
CA PHE A 4 -1.24 -7.74 -21.63
C PHE A 4 -0.75 -9.11 -21.15
N CYS A 5 -1.38 -9.69 -20.12
CA CYS A 5 -0.79 -10.78 -19.35
C CYS A 5 -1.32 -12.19 -19.69
N GLY A 6 -2.45 -12.36 -20.39
CA GLY A 6 -2.90 -13.72 -20.72
C GLY A 6 -4.38 -13.90 -21.03
N ASN A 7 -4.82 -13.39 -22.18
CA ASN A 7 -5.80 -14.05 -23.04
C ASN A 7 -6.01 -13.14 -24.25
N VAL A 8 -5.37 -13.47 -25.37
CA VAL A 8 -5.75 -12.92 -26.68
C VAL A 8 -7.08 -13.57 -27.07
N GLY A 9 -8.14 -13.25 -26.33
CA GLY A 9 -9.50 -13.52 -26.75
C GLY A 9 -9.69 -12.84 -28.09
N HIS A 10 -10.10 -13.61 -29.09
CA HIS A 10 -10.37 -13.19 -30.47
C HIS A 10 -10.79 -11.71 -30.57
N VAL A 11 -9.84 -10.82 -30.85
CA VAL A 11 -10.16 -9.52 -31.44
C VAL A 11 -10.88 -9.86 -32.75
N PRO A 12 -12.14 -9.44 -32.96
CA PRO A 12 -12.84 -9.74 -34.19
C PRO A 12 -11.98 -9.26 -35.35
N ALA A 13 -11.50 -10.22 -36.14
CA ALA A 13 -10.67 -9.96 -37.30
C ALA A 13 -11.48 -9.13 -38.30
N ARG A 14 -11.22 -7.80 -38.32
CA ARG A 14 -11.64 -6.76 -39.26
C ARG A 14 -12.19 -5.50 -38.56
N LEU A 15 -11.41 -4.91 -37.66
CA LEU A 15 -11.31 -3.46 -37.70
C LEU A 15 -10.32 -3.17 -38.83
N ASP A 16 -10.84 -2.83 -40.02
CA ASP A 16 -10.02 -2.37 -41.13
C ASP A 16 -9.06 -1.28 -40.62
N LEU A 17 -7.77 -1.41 -40.95
CA LEU A 17 -6.68 -0.47 -40.66
C LEU A 17 -6.86 0.87 -41.40
N LYS A 18 -8.07 1.43 -41.40
CA LYS A 18 -8.32 2.75 -41.94
C LYS A 18 -7.69 3.78 -41.00
N PRO A 19 -7.01 4.80 -41.54
CA PRO A 19 -6.55 5.93 -40.74
C PRO A 19 -7.72 6.50 -39.93
N MET A 20 -7.47 6.93 -38.69
CA MET A 20 -8.52 7.42 -37.80
C MET A 20 -9.30 8.60 -38.40
N SER A 21 -8.67 9.40 -39.27
CA SER A 21 -9.30 10.46 -40.05
C SER A 21 -10.43 10.00 -40.97
N GLN A 22 -10.50 8.71 -41.32
CA GLN A 22 -11.56 8.11 -42.12
C GLN A 22 -12.72 7.54 -41.29
N LEU A 23 -12.64 7.61 -39.95
CA LEU A 23 -13.69 7.16 -39.03
C LEU A 23 -14.67 8.28 -38.66
N HIS A 24 -14.56 9.44 -39.30
CA HIS A 24 -15.45 10.59 -39.09
C HIS A 24 -16.85 10.27 -39.65
N LEU A 25 -17.91 10.48 -38.85
CA LEU A 25 -19.27 10.40 -39.38
C LEU A 25 -19.53 11.59 -40.29
N THR A 26 -20.24 11.35 -41.39
CA THR A 26 -20.84 12.46 -42.14
C THR A 26 -21.85 13.20 -41.26
N GLU A 27 -22.17 14.46 -41.58
CA GLU A 27 -23.19 15.23 -40.84
C GLU A 27 -24.54 14.49 -40.74
N VAL A 28 -24.89 13.73 -41.78
CA VAL A 28 -26.11 12.93 -41.83
C VAL A 28 -26.05 11.76 -40.86
N GLU A 29 -24.96 11.00 -40.86
CA GLU A 29 -24.75 9.88 -39.93
C GLU A 29 -24.68 10.36 -38.47
N TYR A 30 -24.09 11.53 -38.22
CA TYR A 30 -24.06 12.13 -36.89
C TYR A 30 -25.45 12.55 -36.43
N ALA A 31 -26.23 13.20 -37.29
CA ALA A 31 -27.61 13.60 -36.99
C ALA A 31 -28.48 12.36 -36.66
N GLU A 32 -28.31 11.27 -37.41
CA GLU A 32 -29.00 10.00 -37.17
C GLU A 32 -28.55 9.35 -35.86
N TYR A 33 -27.25 9.33 -35.56
CA TYR A 33 -26.76 8.85 -34.27
C TYR A 33 -27.37 9.65 -33.10
N LYS A 34 -27.39 10.98 -33.22
CA LYS A 34 -27.90 11.87 -32.18
C LYS A 34 -29.40 11.69 -31.95
N SER A 35 -30.18 11.39 -32.99
CA SER A 35 -31.61 11.12 -32.86
C SER A 35 -31.93 9.80 -32.15
N HIS A 36 -30.99 8.83 -32.15
CA HIS A 36 -31.13 7.54 -31.47
C HIS A 36 -30.50 7.50 -30.07
N SER A 37 -29.70 8.51 -29.72
CA SER A 37 -29.06 8.62 -28.42
C SER A 37 -30.04 9.13 -27.36
N ALA A 38 -29.99 8.60 -26.15
CA ALA A 38 -30.86 9.04 -25.06
C ALA A 38 -30.73 10.56 -24.84
N SER A 39 -31.86 11.22 -24.58
CA SER A 39 -32.00 12.67 -24.40
C SER A 39 -30.81 13.33 -23.69
N ASP A 40 -30.15 14.29 -24.37
CA ASP A 40 -29.08 15.21 -23.90
C ASP A 40 -29.37 15.90 -22.55
N THR A 41 -30.59 15.83 -22.03
CA THR A 41 -31.02 16.50 -20.79
C THR A 41 -30.29 16.01 -19.55
N LEU A 42 -29.78 14.77 -19.54
CA LEU A 42 -29.00 14.24 -18.42
C LEU A 42 -27.54 14.76 -18.45
N TYR A 43 -26.91 14.81 -19.63
CA TYR A 43 -25.54 15.31 -19.82
C TYR A 43 -25.43 16.83 -19.72
N LYS A 44 -26.42 17.60 -20.21
CA LYS A 44 -26.41 19.07 -20.10
C LYS A 44 -26.50 19.58 -18.66
N ARG A 45 -27.05 18.79 -17.73
CA ARG A 45 -27.03 19.11 -16.29
C ARG A 45 -25.69 18.80 -15.61
N LEU A 46 -24.80 18.05 -16.28
CA LEU A 46 -23.50 17.65 -15.74
C LEU A 46 -22.36 18.54 -16.24
N ALA A 47 -22.59 19.40 -17.25
CA ALA A 47 -21.60 20.28 -17.86
C ALA A 47 -21.47 21.65 -17.13
N ASP A 48 -21.37 21.64 -15.80
CA ASP A 48 -20.99 22.85 -15.06
C ASP A 48 -19.50 23.18 -15.34
N ASN A 49 -19.18 24.46 -15.53
CA ASN A 49 -17.82 24.91 -15.88
C ASN A 49 -16.77 24.60 -14.80
N ASP A 50 -17.20 24.35 -13.56
CA ASP A 50 -16.32 24.09 -12.42
C ASP A 50 -15.98 22.61 -12.20
N ARG A 51 -16.46 21.71 -13.07
CA ARG A 51 -16.12 20.28 -12.95
C ARG A 51 -14.73 19.96 -13.50
N PRO A 52 -14.06 18.93 -12.94
CA PRO A 52 -12.81 18.41 -13.51
C PRO A 52 -13.05 17.99 -14.96
N LYS A 53 -12.15 18.44 -15.85
CA LYS A 53 -12.15 18.09 -17.26
C LYS A 53 -11.05 17.06 -17.52
N LEU A 54 -11.40 15.99 -18.22
CA LEU A 54 -10.41 15.10 -18.82
C LEU A 54 -9.87 15.75 -20.08
N ARG A 55 -8.55 15.77 -20.23
CA ARG A 55 -7.90 16.13 -21.48
C ARG A 55 -7.61 14.86 -22.27
N VAL A 56 -8.14 14.73 -23.48
CA VAL A 56 -7.83 13.59 -24.36
C VAL A 56 -6.85 14.05 -25.43
N ILE A 57 -5.67 13.41 -25.52
CA ILE A 57 -4.60 13.72 -26.47
C ILE A 57 -4.42 12.58 -27.47
N GLY A 58 -3.91 12.89 -28.67
CA GLY A 58 -3.50 11.89 -29.64
C GLY A 58 -2.07 11.42 -29.42
N PHE A 59 -1.82 10.11 -29.52
CA PHE A 59 -0.46 9.57 -29.40
C PHE A 59 0.42 9.91 -30.61
N ASN A 60 -0.07 9.65 -31.82
CA ASN A 60 0.65 9.84 -33.08
C ASN A 60 0.04 10.99 -33.91
N ASP A 61 0.68 11.34 -35.04
CA ASP A 61 0.23 12.45 -35.88
C ASP A 61 -1.18 12.23 -36.47
N ASP A 62 -1.57 10.99 -36.74
CA ASP A 62 -2.90 10.66 -37.26
C ASP A 62 -4.00 10.95 -36.23
N THR A 63 -3.82 10.49 -34.98
CA THR A 63 -4.75 10.74 -33.87
C THR A 63 -4.78 12.22 -33.48
N LYS A 64 -3.62 12.89 -33.47
CA LYS A 64 -3.52 14.35 -33.26
C LYS A 64 -4.23 15.13 -34.35
N ALA A 65 -4.12 14.72 -35.61
CA ALA A 65 -4.81 15.38 -36.72
C ALA A 65 -6.33 15.33 -36.56
N VAL A 66 -6.88 14.20 -36.08
CA VAL A 66 -8.32 14.09 -35.76
C VAL A 66 -8.72 15.10 -34.69
N PHE A 67 -7.95 15.25 -33.62
CA PHE A 67 -8.26 16.24 -32.58
C PHE A 67 -8.16 17.68 -33.10
N ARG A 68 -7.17 18.00 -33.94
CA ARG A 68 -7.07 19.31 -34.59
C ARG A 68 -8.27 19.60 -35.49
N MET A 69 -8.88 18.59 -36.11
CA MET A 69 -10.10 18.76 -36.90
C MET A 69 -11.33 19.01 -36.03
N CYS A 70 -11.39 18.40 -34.84
CA CYS A 70 -12.51 18.53 -33.90
C CYS A 70 -12.39 19.74 -32.96
N ASN A 71 -11.27 20.47 -33.03
CA ASN A 71 -10.99 21.60 -32.16
C ASN A 71 -10.89 22.87 -33.02
N PRO A 72 -11.84 23.82 -32.91
CA PRO A 72 -11.82 25.08 -33.67
C PRO A 72 -10.54 25.89 -33.47
N ASP A 73 -9.90 25.77 -32.30
CA ASP A 73 -8.66 26.46 -31.94
C ASP A 73 -7.41 25.73 -32.48
N GLY A 74 -7.59 24.57 -33.13
CA GLY A 74 -6.53 23.79 -33.77
C GLY A 74 -5.61 23.05 -32.80
N HIS A 75 -6.02 22.88 -31.53
CA HIS A 75 -5.27 22.07 -30.57
C HIS A 75 -5.34 20.57 -30.92
N ASP A 76 -4.31 19.82 -30.52
CA ASP A 76 -4.22 18.36 -30.70
C ASP A 76 -4.82 17.57 -29.54
N TYR A 77 -5.72 18.21 -28.79
CA TYR A 77 -6.46 17.63 -27.68
C TYR A 77 -7.91 18.14 -27.63
N ILE A 78 -8.75 17.39 -26.93
CA ILE A 78 -10.10 17.80 -26.53
C ILE A 78 -10.23 17.77 -25.02
N GLU A 79 -11.07 18.64 -24.45
CA GLU A 79 -11.41 18.62 -23.03
C GLU A 79 -12.86 18.17 -22.86
N VAL A 80 -13.07 17.15 -22.02
CA VAL A 80 -14.36 16.52 -21.82
C VAL A 80 -14.71 16.61 -20.32
N PRO A 81 -15.89 17.15 -19.96
CA PRO A 81 -16.35 17.09 -18.57
C PRO A 81 -16.43 15.64 -18.09
N TRP A 82 -16.09 15.38 -16.83
CA TRP A 82 -16.14 14.04 -16.27
C TRP A 82 -16.57 14.00 -14.82
N SER A 83 -17.19 12.88 -14.44
CA SER A 83 -17.53 12.48 -13.09
C SER A 83 -17.17 11.02 -12.83
N THR A 84 -16.96 10.66 -11.57
CA THR A 84 -16.70 9.26 -11.14
C THR A 84 -17.85 8.29 -11.47
N MET A 85 -19.03 8.82 -11.83
CA MET A 85 -20.20 8.04 -12.25
C MET A 85 -20.30 7.89 -13.77
N ASP A 86 -19.45 8.58 -14.53
CA ASP A 86 -19.48 8.56 -15.99
C ASP A 86 -18.77 7.30 -16.51
N SER A 87 -19.40 6.63 -17.46
CA SER A 87 -18.70 5.68 -18.32
C SER A 87 -18.04 6.46 -19.46
N VAL A 88 -16.77 6.18 -19.77
CA VAL A 88 -16.01 6.92 -20.79
C VAL A 88 -16.57 6.60 -22.18
N TYR A 89 -17.57 7.36 -22.61
CA TYR A 89 -18.07 7.39 -23.98
C TYR A 89 -17.70 8.73 -24.60
N LEU A 90 -16.73 8.73 -25.52
CA LEU A 90 -16.27 9.95 -26.20
C LEU A 90 -17.09 10.17 -27.48
N ALA A 91 -18.05 11.09 -27.40
CA ALA A 91 -18.72 11.68 -28.56
C ALA A 91 -18.31 13.16 -28.64
N THR A 92 -17.63 13.53 -29.72
CA THR A 92 -17.28 14.94 -29.96
C THR A 92 -18.44 15.69 -30.63
N ALA A 93 -18.46 17.03 -30.49
CA ALA A 93 -19.52 17.88 -31.03
C ALA A 93 -19.62 17.87 -32.57
N ASP A 94 -18.53 17.50 -33.26
CA ASP A 94 -18.39 17.56 -34.73
C ASP A 94 -18.64 16.21 -35.42
N GLY A 95 -19.05 15.18 -34.67
CA GLY A 95 -19.46 13.90 -35.24
C GLY A 95 -18.39 12.82 -35.33
N VAL A 96 -17.22 13.01 -34.71
CA VAL A 96 -16.36 11.88 -34.39
C VAL A 96 -16.94 11.15 -33.18
N ILE A 97 -17.43 9.94 -33.43
CA ILE A 97 -17.92 9.03 -32.41
C ILE A 97 -16.92 7.91 -32.28
N PHE A 98 -16.23 7.86 -31.15
CA PHE A 98 -15.41 6.72 -30.80
C PHE A 98 -16.32 5.59 -30.34
N LYS A 99 -16.91 4.88 -31.32
CA LYS A 99 -17.71 3.68 -31.05
C LYS A 99 -16.80 2.46 -31.05
N THR A 100 -15.88 2.43 -30.10
CA THR A 100 -15.18 1.20 -29.74
C THR A 100 -15.56 0.85 -28.32
N PHE A 101 -15.80 -0.45 -28.08
CA PHE A 101 -15.73 -1.04 -26.74
C PHE A 101 -14.26 -1.00 -26.28
N GLY A 102 -13.69 0.20 -26.19
CA GLY A 102 -12.35 0.40 -25.67
C GLY A 102 -12.41 0.11 -24.19
N GLU A 103 -11.79 -0.98 -23.77
CA GLU A 103 -11.54 -1.22 -22.36
C GLU A 103 -10.59 -0.12 -21.88
N LEU A 104 -11.00 0.60 -20.85
CA LEU A 104 -10.17 1.56 -20.17
C LEU A 104 -9.01 0.79 -19.52
N VAL A 105 -7.80 0.93 -20.03
CA VAL A 105 -6.60 0.28 -19.46
C VAL A 105 -6.03 1.15 -18.35
N CYS A 106 -6.86 1.47 -17.36
CA CYS A 106 -6.41 2.06 -16.11
C CYS A 106 -7.38 1.73 -14.99
N THR A 107 -6.85 1.68 -13.77
CA THR A 107 -7.67 1.56 -12.57
C THR A 107 -8.45 2.87 -12.36
N THR A 108 -9.64 2.78 -11.77
CA THR A 108 -10.46 3.97 -11.44
C THR A 108 -9.73 4.93 -10.50
N ALA A 109 -8.68 4.47 -9.80
CA ALA A 109 -7.81 5.29 -8.97
C ALA A 109 -7.10 6.40 -9.77
N ALA A 110 -6.77 6.19 -11.05
CA ALA A 110 -6.15 7.19 -11.90
C ALA A 110 -6.99 8.47 -12.08
N PHE A 111 -8.31 8.38 -11.87
CA PHE A 111 -9.22 9.52 -11.96
C PHE A 111 -9.49 10.21 -10.62
N ARG A 112 -8.89 9.73 -9.53
CA ARG A 112 -9.06 10.31 -8.18
C ARG A 112 -7.98 11.35 -7.84
N VAL A 113 -6.97 11.51 -8.69
CA VAL A 113 -5.87 12.46 -8.49
C VAL A 113 -6.37 13.90 -8.65
N LYS A 114 -5.99 14.79 -7.73
CA LYS A 114 -6.22 16.24 -7.87
C LYS A 114 -5.36 16.77 -9.01
N GLY A 115 -5.97 16.95 -10.18
CA GLY A 115 -5.28 17.46 -11.36
C GLY A 115 -6.07 17.25 -12.64
N GLN A 116 -5.52 17.71 -13.76
CA GLN A 116 -6.05 17.39 -15.07
C GLN A 116 -5.67 15.95 -15.43
N VAL A 117 -6.66 15.07 -15.55
CA VAL A 117 -6.44 13.71 -16.04
C VAL A 117 -6.26 13.76 -17.55
N VAL A 118 -5.17 13.16 -18.05
CA VAL A 118 -4.86 13.12 -19.48
C VAL A 118 -5.07 11.70 -20.00
N LEU A 119 -6.02 11.52 -20.91
CA LEU A 119 -6.25 10.27 -21.63
C LEU A 119 -5.49 10.31 -22.96
N THR A 120 -4.71 9.27 -23.25
CA THR A 120 -4.04 9.14 -24.55
C THR A 120 -4.82 8.21 -25.45
N LEU A 121 -5.26 8.72 -26.60
CA LEU A 121 -5.93 7.92 -27.61
C LEU A 121 -4.90 7.20 -28.48
N LEU A 122 -5.00 5.88 -28.52
CA LEU A 122 -4.08 4.97 -29.22
C LEU A 122 -4.80 4.21 -30.32
N MET A 123 -4.18 4.11 -31.51
CA MET A 123 -4.60 3.09 -32.46
C MET A 123 -4.05 1.73 -32.01
N PRO A 124 -4.74 0.60 -32.32
CA PRO A 124 -4.22 -0.73 -32.00
C PRO A 124 -2.80 -0.99 -32.52
N SER A 125 -2.43 -0.39 -33.67
CA SER A 125 -1.09 -0.47 -34.25
C SER A 125 -0.02 0.30 -33.47
N ASP A 126 -0.40 1.31 -32.70
CA ASP A 126 0.50 2.13 -31.90
C ASP A 126 0.81 1.48 -30.54
N LEU A 127 -0.02 0.52 -30.13
CA LEU A 127 0.07 -0.10 -28.80
C LEU A 127 1.48 -0.62 -28.47
N PRO A 128 2.21 -1.32 -29.38
CA PRO A 128 3.57 -1.78 -29.07
C PRO A 128 4.56 -0.63 -28.87
N ALA A 129 4.45 0.45 -29.66
CA ALA A 129 5.35 1.60 -29.57
C ALA A 129 5.06 2.45 -28.32
N PHE A 130 3.77 2.65 -28.01
CA PHE A 130 3.35 3.28 -26.76
C PHE A 130 3.83 2.46 -25.57
N ALA A 131 3.59 1.16 -25.57
CA ALA A 131 4.07 0.26 -24.53
C ALA A 131 5.60 0.34 -24.37
N ALA A 132 6.38 0.22 -25.44
CA ALA A 132 7.84 0.30 -25.35
C ALA A 132 8.37 1.63 -24.79
N SER A 133 7.62 2.73 -24.89
CA SER A 133 8.04 4.07 -24.46
C SER A 133 7.40 4.54 -23.15
N HIS A 134 6.31 3.91 -22.71
CA HIS A 134 5.51 4.35 -21.57
C HIS A 134 5.27 3.23 -20.54
N LEU A 135 5.64 1.97 -20.83
CA LEU A 135 5.55 0.92 -19.84
C LEU A 135 6.53 1.24 -18.71
N LYS A 136 5.98 1.59 -17.54
CA LYS A 136 6.75 1.71 -16.33
C LYS A 136 7.31 0.33 -15.99
N GLN A 137 8.64 0.27 -15.88
CA GLN A 137 9.32 -0.91 -15.37
C GLN A 137 9.58 -0.69 -13.89
N HIS A 138 9.13 -1.64 -13.09
CA HIS A 138 9.31 -1.61 -11.65
C HIS A 138 10.51 -2.49 -11.29
N LYS A 139 11.36 -2.00 -10.39
CA LYS A 139 12.44 -2.77 -9.80
C LYS A 139 12.37 -2.60 -8.30
N TRP A 140 12.54 -3.71 -7.59
CA TRP A 140 12.58 -3.69 -6.13
C TRP A 140 13.99 -3.36 -5.61
N LYS A 141 15.02 -3.94 -6.21
CA LYS A 141 16.41 -3.78 -5.76
C LYS A 141 17.07 -2.51 -6.25
N GLN A 142 17.85 -1.88 -5.38
CA GLN A 142 18.70 -0.74 -5.68
C GLN A 142 20.03 -1.17 -6.31
N THR A 143 20.57 -2.32 -5.91
CA THR A 143 21.88 -2.80 -6.37
C THR A 143 21.80 -3.78 -7.52
N THR A 144 22.83 -3.76 -8.39
CA THR A 144 22.98 -4.74 -9.47
C THR A 144 24.00 -5.79 -9.05
N ALA A 145 23.64 -7.07 -9.20
CA ALA A 145 24.53 -8.18 -8.85
C ALA A 145 25.90 -8.06 -9.52
N SER A 146 26.95 -8.23 -8.74
CA SER A 146 28.32 -8.30 -9.23
C SER A 146 28.59 -9.65 -9.92
N PRO A 147 29.34 -9.68 -11.03
CA PRO A 147 29.68 -10.93 -11.69
C PRO A 147 30.53 -11.82 -10.78
N CYS A 148 30.12 -13.08 -10.60
CA CYS A 148 30.84 -14.06 -9.79
C CYS A 148 30.94 -15.40 -10.51
N THR A 149 32.17 -15.90 -10.68
CA THR A 149 32.46 -17.21 -11.31
C THR A 149 32.69 -18.32 -10.29
N SER A 150 32.70 -17.99 -8.99
CA SER A 150 32.91 -18.95 -7.92
C SER A 150 31.78 -19.98 -7.83
N SER A 151 32.10 -21.20 -7.43
CA SER A 151 31.12 -22.22 -7.05
C SER A 151 30.69 -22.12 -5.59
N ASN A 152 31.43 -21.36 -4.76
CA ASN A 152 31.15 -21.16 -3.34
C ASN A 152 29.86 -20.34 -3.16
N ALA A 153 28.92 -20.85 -2.36
CA ALA A 153 27.64 -20.20 -2.13
C ALA A 153 27.79 -18.84 -1.41
N LEU A 154 28.71 -18.73 -0.44
CA LEU A 154 28.98 -17.47 0.25
C LEU A 154 29.49 -16.40 -0.71
N GLU A 155 30.47 -16.74 -1.56
CA GLU A 155 31.03 -15.80 -2.54
C GLU A 155 29.98 -15.36 -3.57
N LYS A 156 29.01 -16.23 -3.92
CA LYS A 156 27.85 -15.85 -4.74
C LYS A 156 26.92 -14.90 -3.99
N CYS A 157 26.60 -15.18 -2.74
CA CYS A 157 25.76 -14.30 -1.93
C CYS A 157 26.39 -12.91 -1.78
N VAL A 158 27.69 -12.84 -1.47
CA VAL A 158 28.42 -11.56 -1.36
C VAL A 158 28.36 -10.78 -2.66
N ALA A 159 28.57 -11.44 -3.81
CA ALA A 159 28.52 -10.77 -5.10
C ALA A 159 27.10 -10.34 -5.53
N GLU A 160 26.09 -11.17 -5.25
CA GLU A 160 24.71 -10.94 -5.71
C GLU A 160 23.91 -10.01 -4.81
N PHE A 161 24.18 -10.05 -3.51
CA PHE A 161 23.42 -9.33 -2.48
C PHE A 161 24.24 -8.30 -1.70
N HIS A 162 25.50 -8.07 -2.10
CA HIS A 162 26.39 -7.09 -1.49
C HIS A 162 26.53 -7.26 0.03
N LEU A 163 26.57 -8.51 0.49
CA LEU A 163 26.68 -8.85 1.91
C LEU A 163 27.97 -8.31 2.53
N THR A 164 27.87 -7.77 3.75
CA THR A 164 28.99 -7.24 4.55
C THR A 164 29.22 -8.09 5.80
N ASP A 165 30.45 -8.06 6.33
CA ASP A 165 30.82 -8.69 7.61
C ASP A 165 30.38 -10.17 7.75
N VAL A 166 30.44 -10.90 6.64
CA VAL A 166 29.87 -12.24 6.54
C VAL A 166 30.61 -13.27 7.39
N LYS A 167 29.85 -14.08 8.13
CA LYS A 167 30.40 -15.19 8.92
C LYS A 167 30.41 -16.51 8.14
N PRO A 168 31.47 -17.35 8.26
CA PRO A 168 31.48 -18.67 7.64
C PRO A 168 30.33 -19.55 8.14
N SER A 169 29.61 -20.19 7.23
CA SER A 169 28.52 -21.10 7.56
C SER A 169 28.23 -22.08 6.42
N THR A 170 27.71 -23.26 6.76
CA THR A 170 27.25 -24.26 5.77
C THR A 170 25.86 -23.93 5.22
N ALA A 171 25.12 -23.02 5.85
CA ALA A 171 23.75 -22.65 5.49
C ALA A 171 23.66 -21.66 4.30
N TRP A 172 24.78 -21.10 3.83
CA TRP A 172 24.78 -20.11 2.74
C TRP A 172 24.16 -20.62 1.43
N ASN A 173 24.22 -21.92 1.15
CA ASN A 173 23.55 -22.48 -0.03
C ASN A 173 22.02 -22.41 0.06
N ALA A 174 21.46 -22.72 1.23
CA ALA A 174 20.01 -22.63 1.45
C ALA A 174 19.55 -21.17 1.47
N TYR A 175 20.32 -20.28 2.13
CA TYR A 175 20.11 -18.84 2.06
C TYR A 175 20.08 -18.33 0.61
N LEU A 176 21.06 -18.68 -0.22
CA LEU A 176 21.15 -18.24 -1.62
C LEU A 176 19.91 -18.66 -2.42
N VAL A 177 19.52 -19.95 -2.31
CA VAL A 177 18.35 -20.49 -3.03
C VAL A 177 17.08 -19.78 -2.57
N GLN A 178 16.94 -19.56 -1.27
CA GLN A 178 15.74 -18.99 -0.70
C GLN A 178 15.62 -17.49 -1.02
N ARG A 179 16.70 -16.71 -0.88
CA ARG A 179 16.72 -15.28 -1.23
C ARG A 179 16.43 -15.05 -2.70
N ARG A 180 17.05 -15.82 -3.61
CA ARG A 180 16.72 -15.78 -5.05
C ARG A 180 15.26 -16.10 -5.35
N ALA A 181 14.69 -17.08 -4.66
CA ALA A 181 13.29 -17.43 -4.84
C ALA A 181 12.35 -16.31 -4.38
N ALA A 182 12.68 -15.65 -3.26
CA ALA A 182 11.94 -14.51 -2.77
C ALA A 182 12.06 -13.29 -3.71
N ASP A 183 13.27 -12.93 -4.12
CA ASP A 183 13.51 -11.83 -5.06
C ASP A 183 12.75 -12.05 -6.37
N LYS A 184 12.81 -13.29 -6.90
CA LYS A 184 12.06 -13.65 -8.09
C LYS A 184 10.54 -13.51 -7.89
N SER A 185 10.02 -13.87 -6.73
CA SER A 185 8.59 -13.71 -6.43
C SER A 185 8.18 -12.24 -6.53
N VAL A 186 8.95 -11.33 -5.92
CA VAL A 186 8.66 -9.89 -5.99
C VAL A 186 8.81 -9.35 -7.41
N GLU A 187 9.83 -9.79 -8.14
CA GLU A 187 9.99 -9.43 -9.55
C GLU A 187 8.82 -9.92 -10.41
N ASP A 188 8.34 -11.13 -10.17
CA ASP A 188 7.21 -11.70 -10.91
C ASP A 188 5.89 -10.97 -10.54
N ASP A 189 5.68 -10.61 -9.27
CA ASP A 189 4.54 -9.80 -8.84
C ASP A 189 4.59 -8.38 -9.44
N LEU A 190 5.76 -7.73 -9.44
CA LEU A 190 5.94 -6.41 -10.03
C LEU A 190 5.75 -6.40 -11.55
N LYS A 191 6.02 -7.51 -12.24
CA LYS A 191 5.73 -7.66 -13.67
C LYS A 191 4.25 -7.64 -13.98
N GLU A 192 3.38 -8.04 -13.04
CA GLU A 192 1.93 -7.94 -13.23
C GLU A 192 1.46 -6.49 -13.35
N PHE A 193 2.26 -5.54 -12.87
CA PHE A 193 2.03 -4.11 -12.92
C PHE A 193 2.89 -3.40 -13.98
N GLU A 194 3.52 -4.14 -14.91
CA GLU A 194 4.23 -3.54 -16.04
C GLU A 194 3.29 -2.64 -16.85
N GLY A 195 3.65 -1.35 -16.94
CA GLY A 195 2.82 -0.35 -17.61
C GLY A 195 1.81 0.38 -16.76
N GLU A 196 1.59 -0.10 -15.54
CA GLU A 196 0.78 0.59 -14.55
C GLU A 196 1.70 1.32 -13.57
N ASP A 197 1.11 2.21 -12.77
CA ASP A 197 1.80 2.73 -11.60
C ASP A 197 2.13 1.58 -10.65
N ARG A 198 3.27 1.71 -9.98
CA ARG A 198 3.64 0.72 -8.96
C ARG A 198 2.56 0.76 -7.87
N PRO A 199 2.14 -0.40 -7.32
CA PRO A 199 1.20 -0.37 -6.22
C PRO A 199 1.77 0.44 -5.05
N THR A 200 0.96 1.37 -4.53
CA THR A 200 1.37 2.37 -3.53
C THR A 200 1.97 1.76 -2.26
N VAL A 201 1.60 0.51 -1.95
CA VAL A 201 2.17 -0.25 -0.83
C VAL A 201 3.65 -0.57 -1.01
N TYR A 202 4.10 -0.93 -2.20
CA TYR A 202 5.53 -1.16 -2.43
C TYR A 202 6.33 0.13 -2.32
N GLU A 203 5.76 1.25 -2.77
CA GLU A 203 6.36 2.58 -2.62
C GLU A 203 6.40 3.01 -1.15
N LYS A 204 5.37 2.68 -0.36
CA LYS A 204 5.32 2.94 1.08
C LYS A 204 6.36 2.10 1.85
N ILE A 205 6.53 0.83 1.50
CA ILE A 205 7.58 -0.02 2.08
C ILE A 205 8.96 0.55 1.74
N GLU A 206 9.23 0.83 0.47
CA GLU A 206 10.51 1.42 0.03
C GLU A 206 10.79 2.75 0.74
N LYS A 207 9.81 3.65 0.77
CA LYS A 207 9.95 4.94 1.46
C LYS A 207 10.22 4.77 2.96
N ALA A 208 9.50 3.87 3.64
CA ALA A 208 9.72 3.65 5.06
C ALA A 208 11.14 3.10 5.34
N ILE A 209 11.66 2.25 4.45
CA ILE A 209 13.04 1.76 4.54
C ILE A 209 14.02 2.90 4.30
N ASP A 210 13.81 3.71 3.27
CA ASP A 210 14.66 4.86 2.95
C ASP A 210 14.69 5.87 4.11
N ASP A 211 13.54 6.15 4.73
CA ASP A 211 13.43 7.05 5.88
C ASP A 211 14.36 6.55 7.02
N VAL A 212 14.28 5.26 7.38
CA VAL A 212 15.13 4.68 8.44
C VAL A 212 16.60 4.61 8.02
N VAL A 213 16.90 4.11 6.82
CA VAL A 213 18.27 3.96 6.30
C VAL A 213 18.98 5.31 6.18
N SER A 214 18.25 6.38 5.86
CA SER A 214 18.80 7.74 5.74
C SER A 214 19.20 8.37 7.08
N CYS A 215 18.61 7.90 8.19
CA CYS A 215 18.94 8.35 9.54
C CYS A 215 20.18 7.67 10.12
N ILE A 216 20.67 6.60 9.49
CA ILE A 216 21.79 5.78 9.99
C ILE A 216 23.03 6.03 9.10
N ASP A 217 24.20 6.24 9.71
CA ASP A 217 25.47 6.38 8.98
C ASP A 217 26.00 5.03 8.44
N LEU A 218 25.30 4.50 7.44
CA LEU A 218 25.62 3.22 6.82
C LEU A 218 26.74 3.35 5.77
N GLY A 219 26.94 4.54 5.19
CA GLY A 219 27.87 4.75 4.08
C GLY A 219 27.53 3.83 2.89
N ASP A 220 28.53 3.18 2.32
CA ASP A 220 28.35 2.28 1.16
C ASP A 220 27.49 1.04 1.46
N ALA A 221 27.16 0.76 2.72
CA ALA A 221 26.31 -0.36 3.11
C ALA A 221 24.80 -0.07 2.98
N ALA A 222 24.39 1.19 2.84
CA ALA A 222 22.97 1.58 2.80
C ALA A 222 22.16 0.81 1.73
N PRO A 223 22.60 0.71 0.46
CA PRO A 223 21.85 -0.03 -0.56
C PRO A 223 21.75 -1.53 -0.26
N ALA A 224 22.76 -2.10 0.40
CA ALA A 224 22.75 -3.51 0.78
C ALA A 224 21.75 -3.81 1.90
N VAL A 225 21.61 -2.89 2.87
CA VAL A 225 20.60 -2.98 3.94
C VAL A 225 19.20 -2.83 3.35
N HIS A 226 18.99 -1.88 2.44
CA HIS A 226 17.73 -1.71 1.73
C HIS A 226 17.33 -3.02 0.99
N ASP A 227 18.24 -3.57 0.18
CA ASP A 227 17.99 -4.77 -0.61
C ASP A 227 17.85 -6.07 0.21
N CYS A 228 18.09 -6.02 1.53
CA CYS A 228 17.85 -7.15 2.44
C CYS A 228 16.37 -7.35 2.77
N ILE A 229 15.52 -6.35 2.53
CA ILE A 229 14.09 -6.43 2.76
C ILE A 229 13.39 -6.90 1.49
N VAL A 230 12.52 -7.92 1.61
CA VAL A 230 11.79 -8.50 0.48
C VAL A 230 10.31 -8.68 0.87
N PRO A 231 9.37 -7.93 0.25
CA PRO A 231 7.93 -8.10 0.46
C PRO A 231 7.45 -9.39 -0.22
N LEU A 232 7.16 -10.43 0.54
CA LEU A 232 6.85 -11.78 0.04
C LEU A 232 5.40 -11.96 -0.39
N SER A 233 4.48 -11.22 0.23
CA SER A 233 3.06 -11.23 -0.10
C SER A 233 2.44 -9.91 0.32
N VAL A 234 1.65 -9.32 -0.59
CA VAL A 234 0.95 -8.07 -0.34
C VAL A 234 -0.47 -8.21 -0.83
N ASN A 235 -1.43 -8.15 0.10
CA ASN A 235 -2.85 -8.23 -0.19
C ASN A 235 -3.55 -7.01 0.41
N LEU A 236 -4.13 -6.18 -0.45
CA LEU A 236 -4.85 -4.98 -0.06
C LEU A 236 -6.30 -5.07 -0.51
N VAL A 237 -7.20 -4.65 0.36
CA VAL A 237 -8.62 -4.46 0.05
C VAL A 237 -8.95 -2.99 0.26
N ASP A 238 -9.54 -2.36 -0.76
CA ASP A 238 -10.07 -1.01 -0.65
C ASP A 238 -11.56 -0.99 -0.28
N ASP A 239 -12.01 0.11 0.31
CA ASP A 239 -13.40 0.35 0.69
C ASP A 239 -14.32 0.77 -0.48
N GLY A 240 -13.86 0.64 -1.72
CA GLY A 240 -14.51 1.15 -2.93
C GLY A 240 -14.27 2.64 -3.18
N TRP A 241 -13.79 3.39 -2.19
CA TRP A 241 -13.45 4.81 -2.28
C TRP A 241 -11.94 5.05 -2.37
N GLY A 242 -11.15 3.96 -2.32
CA GLY A 242 -9.70 3.98 -2.48
C GLY A 242 -8.96 4.10 -1.16
N ASN A 243 -9.67 4.10 -0.02
CA ASN A 243 -9.02 3.93 1.26
C ASN A 243 -8.79 2.44 1.49
N VAL A 244 -7.64 2.10 2.04
CA VAL A 244 -7.35 0.72 2.44
C VAL A 244 -8.26 0.36 3.63
N SER A 245 -9.13 -0.64 3.43
CA SER A 245 -9.98 -1.20 4.49
C SER A 245 -9.38 -2.44 5.13
N SER A 246 -8.54 -3.18 4.40
CA SER A 246 -7.76 -4.29 4.96
C SER A 246 -6.41 -4.38 4.26
N ALA A 247 -5.39 -4.76 5.02
CA ALA A 247 -4.07 -5.06 4.48
C ALA A 247 -3.49 -6.30 5.18
N GLU A 248 -2.99 -7.24 4.38
CA GLU A 248 -2.17 -8.34 4.83
C GLU A 248 -0.83 -8.24 4.09
N ILE A 249 0.23 -7.93 4.82
CA ILE A 249 1.59 -7.80 4.26
C ILE A 249 2.46 -8.82 4.96
N LEU A 250 3.14 -9.68 4.21
CA LEU A 250 4.19 -10.55 4.70
C LEU A 250 5.48 -10.15 4.01
N SER A 251 6.51 -9.81 4.78
CA SER A 251 7.82 -9.47 4.28
C SER A 251 8.91 -10.20 5.05
N ARG A 252 10.11 -10.24 4.47
CA ARG A 252 11.28 -10.88 5.09
C ARG A 252 12.47 -9.97 4.99
N ILE A 253 13.12 -9.73 6.13
CA ILE A 253 14.44 -9.13 6.20
C ILE A 253 15.48 -10.23 6.30
N TYR A 254 16.36 -10.32 5.30
CA TYR A 254 17.50 -11.22 5.31
C TYR A 254 18.65 -10.58 6.07
N SER A 255 19.35 -11.37 6.89
CA SER A 255 20.57 -10.89 7.51
C SER A 255 21.64 -10.62 6.44
N PRO A 256 22.29 -9.45 6.46
CA PRO A 256 23.45 -9.17 5.62
C PRO A 256 24.71 -9.91 6.08
N THR A 257 24.82 -10.27 7.37
CA THR A 257 26.03 -10.83 7.96
C THR A 257 25.98 -12.35 8.17
N ASN A 258 24.78 -12.93 8.24
CA ASN A 258 24.54 -14.34 8.58
C ASN A 258 23.54 -14.98 7.59
N PRO A 259 23.56 -16.31 7.41
CA PRO A 259 22.53 -17.00 6.64
C PRO A 259 21.24 -17.15 7.46
N ALA A 260 20.64 -16.03 7.82
CA ALA A 260 19.49 -15.91 8.72
C ALA A 260 18.48 -14.90 8.16
N ALA A 261 17.26 -14.91 8.70
CA ALA A 261 16.22 -13.95 8.31
C ALA A 261 15.18 -13.76 9.42
N ILE A 262 14.37 -12.72 9.31
CA ILE A 262 13.17 -12.51 10.11
C ILE A 262 12.00 -12.22 9.17
N ASP A 263 10.90 -12.94 9.35
CA ASP A 263 9.63 -12.61 8.69
C ASP A 263 8.88 -11.60 9.54
N ILE A 264 8.29 -10.59 8.91
CA ILE A 264 7.38 -9.64 9.53
C ILE A 264 6.03 -9.72 8.80
N SER A 265 4.95 -9.82 9.56
CA SER A 265 3.59 -9.87 9.04
C SER A 265 2.78 -8.73 9.64
N LEU A 266 2.16 -7.92 8.80
CA LEU A 266 1.16 -6.92 9.17
C LEU A 266 -0.23 -7.47 8.82
N GLU A 267 -1.15 -7.38 9.78
CA GLU A 267 -2.58 -7.58 9.58
C GLU A 267 -3.29 -6.30 10.02
N TYR A 268 -3.91 -5.61 9.07
CA TYR A 268 -4.64 -4.38 9.31
C TYR A 268 -6.07 -4.51 8.82
N HIS A 269 -7.00 -3.97 9.60
CA HIS A 269 -8.40 -3.82 9.22
C HIS A 269 -8.97 -2.51 9.76
N TYR A 270 -9.75 -1.85 8.91
CA TYR A 270 -10.52 -0.68 9.27
C TYR A 270 -11.86 -0.71 8.53
N ARG A 271 -12.96 -0.60 9.28
CA ARG A 271 -14.29 -0.48 8.70
C ARG A 271 -15.24 0.30 9.60
N THR A 272 -15.77 1.40 9.07
CA THR A 272 -16.86 2.14 9.71
C THR A 272 -18.19 1.40 9.53
N ARG A 273 -18.92 1.18 10.62
CA ARG A 273 -20.31 0.71 10.64
C ARG A 273 -21.24 1.85 11.03
N TYR A 274 -22.54 1.59 10.97
CA TYR A 274 -23.55 2.58 11.36
C TYR A 274 -23.42 3.04 12.83
N SER A 275 -22.93 2.18 13.72
CA SER A 275 -22.84 2.44 15.15
C SER A 275 -21.59 1.83 15.82
N SER A 276 -20.54 1.55 15.04
CA SER A 276 -19.27 1.04 15.54
C SER A 276 -18.16 1.27 14.52
N VAL A 277 -16.92 1.15 14.95
CA VAL A 277 -15.74 1.07 14.07
C VAL A 277 -15.04 -0.25 14.37
N GLU A 278 -14.85 -1.07 13.33
CA GLU A 278 -13.99 -2.24 13.40
C GLU A 278 -12.57 -1.77 13.06
N PHE A 279 -11.65 -1.83 14.02
CA PHE A 279 -10.25 -1.45 13.81
C PHE A 279 -9.31 -2.42 14.51
N TYR A 280 -8.31 -2.89 13.77
CA TYR A 280 -7.12 -3.50 14.35
C TYR A 280 -5.91 -3.34 13.43
N CYS A 281 -4.72 -3.29 14.03
CA CYS A 281 -3.43 -3.26 13.37
C CYS A 281 -2.45 -4.11 14.19
N ASN A 282 -2.12 -5.28 13.66
CA ASN A 282 -1.29 -6.27 14.33
C ASN A 282 -0.03 -6.54 13.53
N ILE A 283 1.10 -6.57 14.22
CA ILE A 283 2.42 -6.87 13.66
C ILE A 283 2.96 -8.09 14.37
N TYR A 284 3.32 -9.09 13.57
CA TYR A 284 3.87 -10.35 14.03
C TYR A 284 5.26 -10.57 13.45
N TYR A 285 6.13 -11.25 14.18
CA TYR A 285 7.46 -11.61 13.70
C TYR A 285 7.74 -13.11 13.83
N ARG A 286 8.53 -13.66 12.90
CA ARG A 286 9.05 -15.04 12.98
C ARG A 286 10.52 -15.07 12.63
N ALA A 287 11.35 -15.42 13.60
CA ALA A 287 12.79 -15.45 13.44
C ALA A 287 13.28 -16.78 12.84
N HIS A 288 14.21 -16.70 11.89
CA HIS A 288 14.94 -17.82 11.29
C HIS A 288 16.45 -17.65 11.58
N PRO A 289 16.94 -18.08 12.76
CA PRO A 289 18.33 -17.87 13.17
C PRO A 289 19.35 -18.55 12.25
N SER A 290 18.91 -19.55 11.47
CA SER A 290 19.71 -20.22 10.44
C SER A 290 18.78 -20.79 9.37
N ILE A 291 18.98 -20.38 8.12
CA ILE A 291 18.23 -20.87 6.96
C ILE A 291 18.89 -22.17 6.49
N THR A 292 18.49 -23.30 7.06
CA THR A 292 19.00 -24.61 6.66
C THR A 292 18.18 -25.28 5.55
N ASP A 293 16.90 -24.90 5.43
CA ASP A 293 16.00 -25.43 4.41
C ASP A 293 15.89 -24.44 3.24
N PRO A 294 16.20 -24.84 1.99
CA PRO A 294 15.98 -24.00 0.82
C PRO A 294 14.50 -23.66 0.57
N LYS A 295 13.56 -24.37 1.21
CA LYS A 295 12.10 -24.16 1.09
C LYS A 295 11.51 -23.72 2.43
N LEU A 296 11.61 -22.42 2.72
CA LEU A 296 10.87 -21.85 3.84
C LEU A 296 9.38 -21.70 3.48
N VAL A 297 8.50 -22.24 4.32
CA VAL A 297 7.05 -22.18 4.12
C VAL A 297 6.57 -20.73 4.32
N LEU A 298 5.98 -20.18 3.28
CA LEU A 298 5.23 -18.93 3.31
C LEU A 298 3.85 -19.21 3.89
N SER A 299 3.77 -19.22 5.22
CA SER A 299 2.50 -19.28 5.93
C SER A 299 2.29 -17.97 6.64
N THR A 300 1.25 -17.23 6.27
CA THR A 300 0.76 -16.11 7.06
C THR A 300 0.12 -16.64 8.34
N PRO A 301 0.16 -15.85 9.44
CA PRO A 301 -0.69 -16.15 10.60
C PRO A 301 -2.15 -16.16 10.14
N GLN A 302 -2.89 -17.22 10.50
CA GLN A 302 -4.33 -17.33 10.19
C GLN A 302 -5.13 -17.19 11.48
N GLY A 303 -5.26 -15.95 11.94
CA GLY A 303 -5.87 -15.59 13.21
C GLY A 303 -5.14 -16.13 14.44
N LEU A 304 -5.70 -15.83 15.62
CA LEU A 304 -5.13 -16.12 16.96
C LEU A 304 -4.74 -17.59 17.19
N HIS A 305 -5.36 -18.54 16.48
CA HIS A 305 -5.19 -19.97 16.75
C HIS A 305 -4.11 -20.67 15.90
N LYS A 306 -3.56 -20.01 14.86
CA LYS A 306 -2.55 -20.59 13.97
C LYS A 306 -1.44 -19.59 13.67
N MET A 307 -0.61 -19.35 14.68
CA MET A 307 0.52 -18.44 14.57
C MET A 307 1.70 -19.01 13.76
N ASN A 308 1.78 -20.32 13.48
CA ASN A 308 2.81 -20.90 12.59
C ASN A 308 4.27 -20.47 12.91
N GLY A 309 4.59 -20.29 14.21
CA GLY A 309 5.89 -19.83 14.69
C GLY A 309 6.05 -18.30 14.78
N PHE A 310 5.06 -17.54 14.34
CA PHE A 310 4.98 -16.10 14.58
C PHE A 310 4.72 -15.80 16.06
N ARG A 311 5.21 -14.64 16.48
CA ARG A 311 5.00 -14.04 17.79
C ARG A 311 4.51 -12.60 17.61
N PRO A 312 3.62 -12.09 18.46
CA PRO A 312 3.24 -10.69 18.44
C PRO A 312 4.45 -9.80 18.69
N LEU A 313 4.55 -8.72 17.91
CA LEU A 313 5.45 -7.58 18.15
C LEU A 313 4.63 -6.43 18.72
N LEU A 314 3.53 -6.12 18.03
CA LEU A 314 2.61 -5.04 18.34
C LEU A 314 1.19 -5.51 18.00
N GLU A 315 0.23 -5.30 18.89
CA GLU A 315 -1.19 -5.47 18.57
C GLU A 315 -1.93 -4.22 19.03
N MET A 316 -2.75 -3.66 18.15
CA MET A 316 -3.54 -2.47 18.40
C MET A 316 -4.94 -2.68 17.84
N GLY A 317 -5.97 -2.22 18.52
CA GLY A 317 -7.34 -2.37 18.07
C GLY A 317 -8.34 -1.66 18.95
N LEU A 318 -9.61 -1.77 18.57
CA LEU A 318 -10.73 -1.33 19.39
C LEU A 318 -11.49 -2.57 19.89
N ALA A 319 -11.67 -2.69 21.20
CA ALA A 319 -12.56 -3.70 21.75
C ALA A 319 -14.03 -3.31 21.48
N ASP A 320 -14.83 -4.29 21.03
CA ASP A 320 -16.26 -4.11 20.87
C ASP A 320 -16.96 -4.22 22.25
N MET A 321 -17.26 -3.06 22.87
CA MET A 321 -18.35 -2.94 23.83
C MET A 321 -19.69 -3.16 23.11
N PRO A 322 -20.77 -3.64 23.80
CA PRO A 322 -21.95 -4.17 23.14
C PRO A 322 -22.51 -3.19 22.08
N PRO A 323 -22.81 -3.68 20.86
CA PRO A 323 -23.23 -2.83 19.76
C PRO A 323 -24.53 -2.07 20.09
N GLY A 324 -24.58 -0.76 19.82
CA GLY A 324 -25.78 0.05 20.03
C GLY A 324 -25.50 1.53 20.26
N ARG A 325 -26.50 2.26 20.79
CA ARG A 325 -26.43 3.71 21.06
C ARG A 325 -25.38 4.11 22.12
N ARG A 326 -24.80 3.13 22.83
CA ARG A 326 -23.78 3.31 23.87
C ARG A 326 -22.41 2.78 23.45
N TRP A 327 -22.17 2.58 22.15
CA TRP A 327 -20.84 2.18 21.69
C TRP A 327 -19.81 3.24 22.12
N ARG A 328 -18.75 2.77 22.77
CA ARG A 328 -17.56 3.53 23.13
C ARG A 328 -16.37 2.69 22.69
N ALA A 329 -15.46 3.31 21.93
CA ALA A 329 -14.19 2.69 21.58
C ALA A 329 -13.38 2.47 22.85
N ILE A 330 -13.01 1.23 23.15
CA ILE A 330 -11.99 0.94 24.16
C ILE A 330 -10.74 0.56 23.39
N GLU A 331 -9.69 1.36 23.53
CA GLU A 331 -8.41 1.10 22.88
C GLU A 331 -7.74 -0.11 23.53
N GLU A 332 -7.42 -1.13 22.73
CA GLU A 332 -6.59 -2.25 23.15
C GLU A 332 -5.24 -2.13 22.46
N ARG A 333 -4.15 -2.03 23.23
CA ARG A 333 -2.80 -1.92 22.70
C ARG A 333 -1.82 -2.76 23.52
N THR A 334 -1.02 -3.57 22.84
CA THR A 334 0.01 -4.43 23.45
C THR A 334 1.31 -4.36 22.66
N PHE A 335 2.44 -4.38 23.38
CA PHE A 335 3.79 -4.44 22.80
C PHE A 335 4.52 -5.65 23.40
N ASP A 336 4.56 -6.77 22.67
CA ASP A 336 5.03 -8.07 23.18
C ASP A 336 6.45 -8.43 22.68
N LEU A 337 7.32 -7.42 22.63
CA LEU A 337 8.75 -7.62 22.39
C LEU A 337 9.53 -7.22 23.63
N SER A 338 10.08 -8.19 24.35
CA SER A 338 11.00 -7.93 25.47
C SER A 338 12.39 -7.52 24.99
N GLN A 339 13.15 -6.80 25.84
CA GLN A 339 14.55 -6.44 25.56
C GLN A 339 15.43 -7.66 25.21
N ALA A 340 15.21 -8.81 25.85
CA ALA A 340 15.96 -10.04 25.56
C ALA A 340 15.63 -10.62 24.17
N GLN A 341 14.37 -10.52 23.75
CA GLN A 341 13.94 -10.91 22.40
C GLN A 341 14.49 -9.94 21.36
N ALA A 342 14.41 -8.62 21.59
CA ALA A 342 14.95 -7.61 20.68
C ALA A 342 16.46 -7.80 20.45
N ARG A 343 17.24 -8.02 21.50
CA ARG A 343 18.67 -8.37 21.39
C ARG A 343 18.91 -9.69 20.64
N THR A 344 17.97 -10.62 20.69
CA THR A 344 18.07 -11.87 19.92
C THR A 344 17.79 -11.62 18.44
N LEU A 345 16.78 -10.82 18.09
CA LEU A 345 16.51 -10.41 16.71
C LEU A 345 17.67 -9.61 16.13
N TYR A 346 18.22 -8.67 16.90
CA TYR A 346 19.42 -7.92 16.54
C TYR A 346 20.58 -8.86 16.17
N ARG A 347 20.88 -9.84 17.04
CA ARG A 347 21.96 -10.81 16.78
C ARG A 347 21.74 -11.68 15.56
N ILE A 348 20.49 -12.00 15.25
CA ILE A 348 20.12 -12.75 14.05
C ILE A 348 20.45 -11.94 12.79
N LEU A 349 20.11 -10.65 12.77
CA LEU A 349 20.30 -9.78 11.60
C LEU A 349 21.73 -9.27 11.44
N PHE A 350 22.35 -8.79 12.51
CA PHE A 350 23.60 -8.04 12.43
C PHE A 350 24.78 -8.71 13.17
N GLY A 351 24.52 -9.82 13.89
CA GLY A 351 25.53 -10.53 14.67
C GLY A 351 25.68 -10.01 16.11
N GLU A 352 26.70 -10.49 16.82
CA GLU A 352 26.98 -10.01 18.18
C GLU A 352 27.40 -8.54 18.13
N ALA A 353 26.76 -7.72 18.98
CA ALA A 353 27.23 -6.36 19.23
C ALA A 353 28.67 -6.43 19.76
N ALA A 354 29.51 -5.49 19.38
CA ALA A 354 30.87 -5.45 19.91
C ALA A 354 30.82 -5.24 21.44
N ASP A 355 31.10 -6.28 22.22
CA ASP A 355 31.14 -6.24 23.69
C ASP A 355 32.37 -5.45 24.23
N SER A 356 33.00 -4.60 23.42
CA SER A 356 34.26 -3.92 23.76
C SER A 356 34.19 -2.42 23.49
N ASP A 357 34.87 -1.62 24.31
CA ASP A 357 35.12 -0.17 24.13
C ASP A 357 35.86 0.20 22.82
N ALA A 358 36.11 -0.77 21.92
CA ALA A 358 36.59 -0.52 20.58
C ALA A 358 35.41 -0.12 19.69
N GLU A 359 35.58 0.91 18.86
CA GLU A 359 34.55 1.30 17.91
C GLU A 359 34.04 0.07 17.15
N PRO A 360 32.73 -0.17 17.13
CA PRO A 360 32.18 -1.35 16.52
C PRO A 360 32.50 -1.34 15.02
N ALA A 361 33.40 -2.23 14.62
CA ALA A 361 33.74 -2.39 13.22
C ALA A 361 32.61 -3.15 12.51
N GLY A 362 32.16 -2.61 11.38
CA GLY A 362 31.17 -3.25 10.51
C GLY A 362 29.74 -2.81 10.78
N LEU A 363 28.79 -3.49 10.14
CA LEU A 363 27.37 -3.13 10.17
C LEU A 363 26.76 -3.25 11.57
N GLY A 364 27.18 -4.27 12.34
CA GLY A 364 26.68 -4.60 13.68
C GLY A 364 27.08 -3.66 14.81
N GLY A 365 27.68 -2.50 14.54
CA GLY A 365 27.49 -1.38 15.46
C GLY A 365 27.41 -0.03 14.78
N LYS A 366 27.01 -0.03 13.51
CA LYS A 366 26.40 1.13 12.87
C LYS A 366 24.89 1.19 13.11
N ILE A 367 24.27 0.02 13.29
CA ILE A 367 22.84 -0.11 13.58
C ILE A 367 22.69 -0.48 15.05
N ASP A 368 21.80 0.16 15.79
CA ASP A 368 21.47 -0.22 17.16
C ASP A 368 20.17 -1.05 17.26
N VAL A 369 19.73 -1.38 18.48
CA VAL A 369 18.50 -2.17 18.69
C VAL A 369 17.24 -1.38 18.34
N ARG A 370 17.23 -0.06 18.55
CA ARG A 370 16.11 0.82 18.22
C ARG A 370 15.94 0.88 16.71
N GLU A 371 16.99 1.19 15.97
CA GLU A 371 17.03 1.26 14.52
C GLU A 371 16.68 -0.09 13.88
N MET A 372 17.09 -1.20 14.51
CA MET A 372 16.65 -2.53 14.09
C MET A 372 15.13 -2.68 14.20
N ILE A 373 14.50 -2.21 15.29
CA ILE A 373 13.04 -2.27 15.45
C ILE A 373 12.34 -1.36 14.43
N GLU A 374 12.85 -0.16 14.19
CA GLU A 374 12.37 0.74 13.14
C GLU A 374 12.45 0.06 11.76
N LEU A 375 13.55 -0.63 11.44
CA LEU A 375 13.67 -1.43 10.22
C LEU A 375 12.65 -2.58 10.17
N LEU A 376 12.31 -3.22 11.29
CA LEU A 376 11.26 -4.25 11.32
C LEU A 376 9.88 -3.66 10.98
N LEU A 377 9.57 -2.45 11.45
CA LEU A 377 8.33 -1.73 11.13
C LEU A 377 8.32 -1.26 9.66
N ALA A 378 9.43 -0.68 9.20
CA ALA A 378 9.60 -0.24 7.82
C ALA A 378 9.41 -1.38 6.80
N ASN A 379 9.79 -2.60 7.19
CA ASN A 379 9.63 -3.82 6.40
C ASN A 379 8.16 -4.10 5.98
N VAL A 380 7.18 -3.54 6.67
CA VAL A 380 5.74 -3.64 6.33
C VAL A 380 5.11 -2.28 6.01
N GLY A 381 5.92 -1.27 5.67
CA GLY A 381 5.46 0.03 5.18
C GLY A 381 5.14 1.04 6.27
N ILE A 382 5.70 0.83 7.47
CA ILE A 382 5.51 1.69 8.62
C ILE A 382 6.78 2.51 8.82
N SER A 383 6.72 3.79 8.44
CA SER A 383 7.80 4.73 8.76
C SER A 383 7.59 5.21 10.20
N PHE A 384 8.49 4.80 11.09
CA PHE A 384 8.45 5.21 12.49
C PHE A 384 9.82 5.66 12.94
N TYR A 385 9.87 6.84 13.53
CA TYR A 385 11.06 7.43 14.10
C TYR A 385 10.88 7.53 15.61
N VAL A 386 11.83 6.95 16.34
CA VAL A 386 11.88 6.94 17.80
C VAL A 386 12.85 8.00 18.28
N ALA A 387 12.32 8.99 19.01
CA ALA A 387 13.14 10.00 19.64
C ALA A 387 14.12 9.40 20.64
N PHE A 388 15.33 9.96 20.69
CA PHE A 388 16.47 9.44 21.44
C PHE A 388 17.23 10.51 22.22
N ASP A 389 17.12 11.78 21.84
CA ASP A 389 17.75 12.92 22.51
C ASP A 389 16.73 13.63 23.42
N PRO A 390 16.79 13.40 24.75
CA PRO A 390 15.86 14.05 25.68
C PRO A 390 16.06 15.55 25.81
N ASP A 391 17.20 16.09 25.35
CA ASP A 391 17.53 17.52 25.41
C ASP A 391 17.10 18.26 24.13
N ASP A 392 16.67 17.55 23.09
CA ASP A 392 16.16 18.12 21.83
C ASP A 392 14.62 18.12 21.80
N GLU A 393 14.02 19.31 21.95
CA GLU A 393 12.56 19.47 21.92
C GLU A 393 11.95 19.20 20.53
N GLU A 394 12.76 19.25 19.46
CA GLU A 394 12.32 18.90 18.10
C GLU A 394 12.37 17.38 17.86
N ASP A 395 12.99 16.61 18.76
CA ASP A 395 13.09 15.16 18.71
C ASP A 395 11.79 14.49 19.19
N VAL A 396 10.84 14.41 18.27
CA VAL A 396 9.49 13.89 18.53
C VAL A 396 9.28 12.55 17.84
N ASP A 397 8.69 11.60 18.59
CA ASP A 397 8.27 10.32 18.06
C ASP A 397 7.31 10.60 16.88
N ALA A 398 7.71 10.17 15.69
CA ALA A 398 7.02 10.50 14.46
C ALA A 398 6.62 9.22 13.75
N PHE A 399 5.35 9.12 13.44
CA PHE A 399 4.76 7.96 12.80
C PHE A 399 4.09 8.38 11.49
N THR A 400 4.45 7.69 10.41
CA THR A 400 3.76 7.80 9.13
C THR A 400 3.51 6.41 8.58
N MET A 401 2.24 6.00 8.53
CA MET A 401 1.82 4.75 7.87
C MET A 401 0.83 5.05 6.73
N GLY A 402 1.35 5.60 5.63
CA GLY A 402 0.60 5.79 4.39
C GLY A 402 -0.79 6.43 4.57
N GLU A 403 -1.79 5.90 3.86
CA GLU A 403 -3.20 6.32 3.90
C GLU A 403 -4.04 5.42 4.83
N LEU A 404 -3.39 4.63 5.70
CA LEU A 404 -4.13 3.81 6.66
C LEU A 404 -4.79 4.73 7.68
N ARG A 405 -6.01 4.39 8.09
CA ARG A 405 -6.77 5.15 9.08
C ARG A 405 -6.46 4.63 10.47
N TRP A 406 -6.25 5.57 11.38
CA TRP A 406 -5.95 5.35 12.78
C TRP A 406 -7.11 5.96 13.56
N GLU A 407 -7.94 5.13 14.18
CA GLU A 407 -9.14 5.57 14.89
C GLU A 407 -9.00 5.27 16.37
N GLY A 408 -9.22 6.28 17.22
CA GLY A 408 -9.17 6.12 18.67
C GLY A 408 -7.82 5.59 19.11
N ILE A 409 -6.74 6.29 18.74
CA ILE A 409 -5.39 5.96 19.22
C ILE A 409 -4.50 7.20 19.32
N GLU A 410 -5.06 8.27 19.88
CA GLU A 410 -4.31 9.50 20.16
C GLU A 410 -3.10 9.19 21.06
N GLY A 411 -1.91 9.65 20.68
CA GLY A 411 -0.68 9.39 21.43
C GLY A 411 -0.06 8.01 21.20
N SER A 412 -0.53 7.22 20.23
CA SER A 412 0.09 5.93 19.87
C SER A 412 1.56 6.03 19.51
N GLU A 413 1.96 7.12 18.86
CA GLU A 413 3.35 7.40 18.55
C GLU A 413 4.19 7.52 19.81
N ARG A 414 3.68 8.18 20.86
CA ARG A 414 4.38 8.33 22.13
C ARG A 414 4.46 7.00 22.87
N TRP A 415 3.33 6.29 22.96
CA TRP A 415 3.26 4.98 23.58
C TRP A 415 4.22 3.98 22.92
N MET A 416 4.19 3.89 21.58
CA MET A 416 5.08 3.01 20.83
C MET A 416 6.55 3.43 20.97
N GLY A 417 6.85 4.73 20.90
CA GLY A 417 8.19 5.28 21.12
C GLY A 417 8.75 4.89 22.49
N ARG A 418 7.96 5.06 23.56
CA ARG A 418 8.31 4.65 24.93
C ARG A 418 8.62 3.17 25.02
N HIS A 419 7.77 2.32 24.45
CA HIS A 419 7.99 0.87 24.47
C HIS A 419 9.25 0.48 23.70
N ILE A 420 9.49 1.08 22.53
CA ILE A 420 10.71 0.81 21.75
C ILE A 420 11.96 1.28 22.50
N ARG A 421 11.96 2.48 23.09
CA ARG A 421 13.06 2.96 23.95
C ARG A 421 13.36 1.99 25.09
N SER A 422 12.33 1.59 25.83
CA SER A 422 12.45 0.63 26.95
C SER A 422 13.07 -0.70 26.50
N VAL A 423 12.62 -1.23 25.37
CA VAL A 423 13.08 -2.50 24.81
C VAL A 423 14.50 -2.40 24.23
N ALA A 424 14.83 -1.28 23.60
CA ALA A 424 16.17 -0.98 23.12
C ALA A 424 17.15 -0.70 24.27
N GLY A 425 16.66 -0.30 25.45
CA GLY A 425 17.47 0.13 26.59
C GLY A 425 17.95 1.58 26.45
N CYS A 426 17.24 2.41 25.69
CA CYS A 426 17.45 3.84 25.60
C CYS A 426 17.01 4.53 26.90
N ALA A 427 17.50 5.74 27.15
CA ALA A 427 16.99 6.58 28.22
C ALA A 427 15.51 6.95 27.95
N PRO A 428 14.65 7.01 28.98
CA PRO A 428 13.28 7.49 28.82
C PRO A 428 13.27 8.98 28.45
N MET A 429 12.29 9.39 27.65
CA MET A 429 12.04 10.81 27.35
C MET A 429 11.23 11.45 28.49
N PRO A 430 11.36 12.77 28.73
CA PRO A 430 10.56 13.46 29.75
C PRO A 430 9.04 13.24 29.63
N ARG A 431 8.54 13.11 28.39
CA ARG A 431 7.13 12.85 28.08
C ARG A 431 6.67 11.40 28.34
N ASP A 432 7.60 10.46 28.54
CA ASP A 432 7.25 9.04 28.77
C ASP A 432 6.58 8.83 30.14
N ASP A 433 6.84 9.74 31.10
CA ASP A 433 6.28 9.69 32.47
C ASP A 433 4.86 10.27 32.55
N GLU A 434 4.47 11.18 31.64
CA GLU A 434 3.15 11.86 31.67
C GLU A 434 1.98 10.95 31.26
N GLU A 435 2.24 9.84 30.58
CA GLU A 435 1.20 8.96 30.02
C GLU A 435 0.76 7.85 31.00
N SER A 436 1.60 7.49 31.98
CA SER A 436 1.16 6.50 33.00
C SER A 436 0.01 7.03 33.87
N ASP A 437 -0.09 8.34 34.05
CA ASP A 437 -1.07 8.95 34.97
C ASP A 437 -2.48 9.04 34.37
N LYS A 438 -2.63 9.06 33.04
CA LYS A 438 -3.95 9.27 32.39
C LYS A 438 -4.79 8.02 32.21
N THR A 439 -4.19 6.84 32.31
CA THR A 439 -4.90 5.57 32.09
C THR A 439 -5.72 5.15 33.33
N GLU A 440 -5.41 5.70 34.51
CA GLU A 440 -6.11 5.36 35.76
C GLU A 440 -7.23 6.34 36.12
N GLU A 441 -7.23 7.58 35.62
CA GLU A 441 -8.23 8.61 36.01
C GLU A 441 -9.55 8.59 35.21
N ASN A 442 -9.60 7.93 34.05
CA ASN A 442 -10.81 7.92 33.20
C ASN A 442 -11.84 6.82 33.54
N ASP A 443 -11.53 5.90 34.46
CA ASP A 443 -12.45 4.83 34.86
C ASP A 443 -13.44 5.25 35.97
N ASP A 444 -13.24 6.41 36.63
CA ASP A 444 -14.00 6.78 37.84
C ASP A 444 -14.93 8.01 37.69
N GLU A 445 -14.95 8.76 36.57
CA GLU A 445 -15.69 10.04 36.48
C GLU A 445 -17.06 10.02 35.77
N ASP A 446 -17.53 8.88 35.22
CA ASP A 446 -18.78 8.83 34.43
C ASP A 446 -20.03 8.26 35.17
N GLU A 447 -20.04 8.24 36.52
CA GLU A 447 -21.24 7.93 37.33
C GLU A 447 -22.07 9.18 37.68
N VAL A 448 -22.38 10.06 36.72
CA VAL A 448 -23.25 11.24 36.92
C VAL A 448 -23.85 11.58 35.54
N ASP A 449 -25.13 11.49 35.17
CA ASP A 449 -26.40 11.68 35.87
C ASP A 449 -27.49 10.76 35.27
N GLU A 450 -28.27 10.12 36.16
CA GLU A 450 -29.61 9.61 35.85
C GLU A 450 -30.61 10.78 35.79
N ASP A 451 -30.67 11.51 34.67
CA ASP A 451 -31.85 12.30 34.31
C ASP A 451 -32.61 11.46 33.27
N GLU A 452 -33.61 10.65 33.61
CA GLU A 452 -35.00 11.01 33.95
C GLU A 452 -35.69 11.94 32.93
N ASP A 453 -35.45 11.74 31.63
CA ASP A 453 -36.38 12.21 30.60
C ASP A 453 -37.42 11.13 30.27
N GLY A 454 -38.55 11.23 30.99
CA GLY A 454 -39.80 10.55 30.67
C GLY A 454 -40.29 10.94 29.28
N TRP A 455 -40.03 10.09 28.29
CA TRP A 455 -40.76 10.09 27.04
C TRP A 455 -42.13 9.48 27.29
N SER A 456 -43.11 10.34 27.54
CA SER A 456 -44.52 9.96 27.51
C SER A 456 -44.85 9.48 26.10
N ASP A 457 -45.20 8.20 25.99
CA ASP A 457 -45.90 7.62 24.86
C ASP A 457 -47.26 8.31 24.71
N GLU A 458 -47.30 9.49 24.08
CA GLU A 458 -48.53 10.11 23.60
C GLU A 458 -48.47 10.23 22.07
N ASP A 459 -49.06 9.22 21.44
CA ASP A 459 -49.99 9.36 20.32
C ASP A 459 -49.53 10.16 19.08
N GLU A 460 -48.77 9.51 18.19
CA GLU A 460 -48.98 9.70 16.74
C GLU A 460 -49.32 8.39 16.05
N SER A 461 -50.64 8.16 16.02
CA SER A 461 -51.38 7.28 15.13
C SER A 461 -50.97 7.48 13.67
N PHE A 462 -49.91 6.78 13.23
CA PHE A 462 -49.68 6.53 11.81
C PHE A 462 -50.70 5.49 11.35
N GLY A 463 -51.77 6.00 10.75
CA GLY A 463 -52.84 5.23 10.15
C GLY A 463 -52.31 4.12 9.25
N ARG A 464 -52.53 2.87 9.67
CA ARG A 464 -52.50 1.70 8.79
C ARG A 464 -53.61 1.87 7.75
N GLY A 465 -53.25 2.45 6.61
CA GLY A 465 -54.01 2.32 5.38
C GLY A 465 -54.08 0.85 5.01
N ALA A 466 -55.27 0.27 5.10
CA ALA A 466 -55.61 -1.02 4.55
C ALA A 466 -55.38 -1.00 3.01
N GLY A 467 -54.30 -1.65 2.58
CA GLY A 467 -54.08 -2.07 1.20
C GLY A 467 -54.52 -3.54 1.03
N PRO A 468 -55.22 -3.89 -0.05
CA PRO A 468 -55.97 -5.15 -0.14
C PRO A 468 -55.11 -6.35 -0.53
N ASP A 469 -55.59 -7.52 -0.12
CA ASP A 469 -55.20 -8.86 -0.55
C ASP A 469 -54.90 -8.94 -2.06
N CYS A 470 -53.64 -9.25 -2.41
CA CYS A 470 -53.31 -9.87 -3.69
C CYS A 470 -52.92 -11.34 -3.45
N ARG A 471 -53.93 -12.21 -3.51
CA ARG A 471 -53.76 -13.61 -3.90
C ARG A 471 -53.62 -13.68 -5.42
N HIS A 472 -52.66 -14.46 -5.91
CA HIS A 472 -52.76 -15.38 -7.05
C HIS A 472 -51.42 -16.14 -7.12
N GLN A 473 -51.43 -17.46 -6.89
CA GLN A 473 -51.54 -18.54 -7.90
C GLN A 473 -50.30 -18.69 -8.76
#